data_AF-A0A849HBU8-F1
#
_entry.id   AF-A0A849HBU8-F1
#
_cell.length_a   1.000
_cell.length_b   1.000
_cell.length_c   1.000
_cell.angle_alpha   90.00
_cell.angle_beta   90.00
_cell.angle_gamma   90.00
#
_symmetry.space_group_name_H-M   'P 1'
#
loop_
_entity.id
_entity.type
_entity.pdbx_description
1 polymer ?
#
loop_
_entity_poly.entity_id
_entity_poly.type
_entity_poly.pdbx_seq_one_letter_code
_entity_poly.pdbx_strand_id
1 'polypeptide(L)'
;MPARPVFLAVLAMLLLTACGSSDPGPGRTTPVPGGSATTPVEDLTVTTSPRGRAVTVEGTVDDGVEAGCLVLTTAQETFTLVGDTRELAKLEPGTTVTVRGQVRADLMTTCQQGTALWVEEVTRS
;
A
#
# COMPACT_ATOMS: atom_id res chain seq x y z
N MET A 1 -20.41 24.47 -31.59
CA MET A 1 -21.43 23.66 -30.89
C MET A 1 -21.77 24.39 -29.59
N PRO A 2 -23.04 24.72 -29.33
CA PRO A 2 -23.45 25.53 -28.18
C PRO A 2 -23.31 24.78 -26.86
N ALA A 3 -23.04 25.56 -25.81
CA ALA A 3 -22.78 25.14 -24.44
C ALA A 3 -24.06 25.01 -23.57
N ARG A 4 -23.87 24.37 -22.40
CA ARG A 4 -24.67 24.40 -21.13
C ARG A 4 -25.70 23.26 -20.96
N PRO A 5 -26.07 22.85 -19.72
CA PRO A 5 -25.87 23.55 -18.44
C PRO A 5 -25.44 22.72 -17.21
N VAL A 6 -24.83 23.47 -16.28
CA VAL A 6 -24.75 23.26 -14.83
C VAL A 6 -26.16 23.00 -14.26
N PHE A 7 -26.36 21.88 -13.57
CA PHE A 7 -27.58 21.60 -12.79
C PHE A 7 -27.20 21.35 -11.31
N LEU A 8 -27.66 22.27 -10.47
CA LEU A 8 -28.18 22.13 -9.10
C LEU A 8 -27.59 21.01 -8.21
N ALA A 9 -26.89 21.27 -7.11
CA ALA A 9 -27.36 21.89 -5.86
C ALA A 9 -28.60 21.21 -5.23
N VAL A 10 -28.40 20.21 -4.34
CA VAL A 10 -29.26 19.82 -3.18
C VAL A 10 -28.38 18.88 -2.31
N LEU A 11 -27.75 19.30 -1.19
CA LEU A 11 -28.30 19.43 0.17
C LEU A 11 -28.90 18.11 0.74
N ALA A 12 -28.16 17.35 1.57
CA ALA A 12 -28.80 16.48 2.59
C ALA A 12 -27.81 16.00 3.69
N MET A 13 -28.04 16.53 4.90
CA MET A 13 -27.93 15.93 6.26
C MET A 13 -26.81 14.90 6.54
N LEU A 14 -25.83 15.13 7.44
CA LEU A 14 -25.90 15.46 8.87
C LEU A 14 -26.55 14.37 9.74
N LEU A 15 -25.74 13.42 10.24
CA LEU A 15 -26.02 12.69 11.48
C LEU A 15 -24.72 12.53 12.30
N LEU A 16 -24.62 13.36 13.33
CA LEU A 16 -23.75 13.18 14.50
C LEU A 16 -24.30 12.05 15.38
N THR A 17 -23.46 11.09 15.76
CA THR A 17 -23.60 10.25 16.97
C THR A 17 -22.17 10.03 17.50
N ALA A 18 -21.66 10.60 18.60
CA ALA A 18 -22.12 10.94 19.96
C ALA A 18 -22.10 9.76 20.96
N CYS A 19 -21.33 9.98 22.05
CA CYS A 19 -21.03 9.16 23.24
C CYS A 19 -20.02 8.00 23.06
N GLY A 20 -18.90 7.91 23.78
CA GLY A 20 -18.51 8.53 25.06
C GLY A 20 -18.81 7.59 26.23
N SER A 21 -17.78 6.95 26.79
CA SER A 21 -17.87 6.27 28.08
C SER A 21 -16.57 6.51 28.83
N SER A 22 -16.70 7.12 30.00
CA SER A 22 -15.61 7.58 30.85
C SER A 22 -15.18 6.51 31.87
N ASP A 23 -13.87 6.50 32.10
CA ASP A 23 -13.03 5.98 33.20
C ASP A 23 -13.70 6.04 34.61
N PRO A 24 -13.32 5.20 35.61
CA PRO A 24 -12.04 5.40 36.31
C PRO A 24 -11.37 4.16 36.94
N GLY A 25 -10.05 4.23 37.19
CA GLY A 25 -9.41 3.38 38.20
C GLY A 25 -7.95 3.72 38.52
N PRO A 26 -7.65 4.37 39.66
CA PRO A 26 -6.28 4.64 40.08
C PRO A 26 -5.72 3.43 40.84
N GLY A 27 -5.00 2.56 40.14
CA GLY A 27 -4.17 1.54 40.77
C GLY A 27 -2.80 2.08 41.16
N ARG A 28 -2.68 2.72 42.33
CA ARG A 28 -1.37 2.95 42.97
C ARG A 28 -1.03 1.75 43.84
N THR A 29 0.07 1.06 43.56
CA THR A 29 0.90 0.44 44.62
C THR A 29 2.34 0.16 44.14
N THR A 30 3.27 0.93 44.71
CA THR A 30 4.67 0.63 45.11
C THR A 30 5.71 0.02 44.15
N PRO A 31 6.94 0.58 44.09
CA PRO A 31 8.05 0.02 43.33
C PRO A 31 8.69 -1.16 44.08
N VAL A 32 8.91 -2.27 43.37
CA VAL A 32 9.72 -3.41 43.83
C VAL A 32 11.18 -3.16 43.42
N PRO A 33 12.15 -3.09 44.34
CA PRO A 33 13.56 -3.10 44.00
C PRO A 33 14.00 -4.57 43.85
N GLY A 34 14.31 -4.98 42.62
CA GLY A 34 14.76 -6.34 42.32
C GLY A 34 15.62 -6.35 41.08
N GLY A 35 16.91 -6.04 41.24
CA GLY A 35 17.90 -6.15 40.19
C GLY A 35 18.11 -7.62 39.81
N SER A 36 17.86 -7.93 38.54
CA SER A 36 18.66 -8.90 37.80
C SER A 36 18.80 -8.32 36.40
N ALA A 37 20.00 -7.85 36.09
CA ALA A 37 20.40 -7.50 34.75
C ALA A 37 20.43 -8.79 33.93
N THR A 38 19.25 -9.19 33.45
CA THR A 38 19.17 -10.10 32.31
C THR A 38 19.58 -9.25 31.13
N THR A 39 20.77 -9.50 30.59
CA THR A 39 21.15 -8.95 29.29
C THR A 39 20.02 -9.27 28.32
N PRO A 40 19.37 -8.28 27.68
CA PRO A 40 18.35 -8.57 26.69
C PRO A 40 19.01 -9.39 25.59
N VAL A 41 18.57 -10.63 25.43
CA VAL A 41 18.92 -11.43 24.26
C VAL A 41 18.12 -10.81 23.11
N GLU A 42 18.79 -10.16 22.18
CA GLU A 42 18.13 -9.68 20.97
C GLU A 42 17.64 -10.89 20.19
N ASP A 43 16.32 -11.01 20.08
CA ASP A 43 15.68 -11.96 19.20
C ASP A 43 15.81 -11.44 17.76
N LEU A 44 16.85 -11.88 17.06
CA LEU A 44 17.11 -11.58 15.65
C LEU A 44 16.22 -12.39 14.69
N THR A 45 15.15 -13.03 15.18
CA THR A 45 14.26 -13.78 14.31
C THR A 45 13.62 -12.84 13.31
N VAL A 46 14.07 -12.93 12.06
CA VAL A 46 13.51 -12.20 10.91
C VAL A 46 12.07 -12.66 10.76
N THR A 47 11.15 -11.85 11.28
CA THR A 47 9.73 -12.07 11.03
C THR A 47 9.49 -11.77 9.57
N THR A 48 9.18 -12.80 8.78
CA THR A 48 8.81 -12.60 7.37
C THR A 48 7.64 -11.63 7.30
N SER A 49 7.84 -10.52 6.59
CA SER A 49 6.79 -9.54 6.29
C SER A 49 5.52 -10.26 5.81
N PRO A 50 4.30 -9.79 6.19
CA PRO A 50 3.06 -10.37 5.72
C PRO A 50 3.11 -10.54 4.20
N ARG A 51 2.93 -11.76 3.71
CA ARG A 51 2.91 -12.01 2.27
C ARG A 51 1.61 -11.47 1.71
N GLY A 52 1.71 -10.68 0.65
CA GLY A 52 0.54 -10.19 -0.08
C GLY A 52 -0.15 -11.32 -0.83
N ARG A 53 -1.24 -10.98 -1.52
CA ARG A 53 -1.91 -11.93 -2.42
C ARG A 53 -1.04 -12.13 -3.67
N ALA A 54 -0.57 -13.36 -3.90
CA ALA A 54 0.16 -13.70 -5.10
C ALA A 54 -0.71 -13.58 -6.36
N VAL A 55 -0.16 -12.98 -7.43
CA VAL A 55 -0.84 -12.77 -8.70
C VAL A 55 0.12 -12.92 -9.88
N THR A 56 -0.46 -13.25 -11.05
CA THR A 56 0.17 -13.09 -12.35
C THR A 56 -0.77 -12.28 -13.21
N VAL A 57 -0.31 -11.12 -13.68
CA VAL A 57 -1.13 -10.15 -14.41
C VAL A 57 -0.41 -9.70 -15.67
N GLU A 58 -1.15 -9.60 -16.77
CA GLU A 58 -0.69 -9.01 -18.02
C GLU A 58 -1.20 -7.58 -18.13
N GLY A 59 -0.36 -6.69 -18.65
CA GLY A 59 -0.74 -5.31 -18.90
C GLY A 59 0.31 -4.53 -19.67
N THR A 60 0.03 -3.24 -19.84
CA THR A 60 0.96 -2.29 -20.45
C THR A 60 1.59 -1.46 -19.35
N VAL A 61 2.92 -1.30 -19.42
CA VAL A 61 3.66 -0.42 -18.52
C VAL A 61 3.41 1.03 -18.95
N ASP A 62 3.08 1.90 -18.01
CA ASP A 62 2.96 3.34 -18.22
C ASP A 62 3.82 4.12 -17.22
N ASP A 63 4.11 5.37 -17.54
CA ASP A 63 4.68 6.31 -16.57
C ASP A 63 3.68 6.57 -15.43
N GLY A 64 4.19 6.57 -14.20
CA GLY A 64 3.47 7.14 -13.07
C GLY A 64 3.50 8.66 -13.10
N VAL A 65 2.54 9.29 -12.41
CA VAL A 65 2.47 10.75 -12.20
C VAL A 65 3.76 11.34 -11.60
N GLU A 66 4.43 10.60 -10.72
CA GLU A 66 5.73 11.00 -10.15
C GLU A 66 6.90 10.41 -10.94
N ALA A 67 7.95 11.20 -11.13
CA ALA A 67 9.11 10.81 -11.92
C ALA A 67 9.77 9.52 -11.38
N GLY A 68 9.97 8.55 -12.27
CA GLY A 68 10.59 7.25 -11.95
C GLY A 68 9.63 6.21 -11.39
N CYS A 69 8.36 6.55 -11.16
CA CYS A 69 7.32 5.57 -10.87
C CYS A 69 6.86 4.89 -12.16
N LEU A 70 6.66 3.58 -12.11
CA LEU A 70 6.01 2.82 -13.17
C LEU A 70 4.70 2.25 -12.67
N VAL A 71 3.69 2.26 -13.53
CA VAL A 71 2.41 1.60 -13.29
C VAL A 71 2.16 0.54 -14.35
N LEU A 72 1.37 -0.47 -14.01
CA LEU A 72 0.90 -1.49 -14.94
C LEU A 72 -0.61 -1.32 -15.12
N THR A 73 -1.01 -0.89 -16.31
CA THR A 73 -2.42 -0.79 -16.69
C THR A 73 -2.87 -2.13 -17.24
N THR A 74 -3.85 -2.75 -16.56
CA THR A 74 -4.48 -4.00 -16.99
C THR A 74 -5.89 -3.73 -17.49
N ALA A 75 -6.61 -4.79 -17.92
CA ALA A 75 -8.03 -4.68 -18.28
C ALA A 75 -8.95 -4.38 -17.07
N GLN A 76 -8.48 -4.58 -15.84
CA GLN A 76 -9.30 -4.58 -14.64
C GLN A 76 -8.96 -3.41 -13.70
N GLU A 77 -7.67 -3.14 -13.54
CA GLU A 77 -7.15 -2.12 -12.63
C GLU A 77 -5.73 -1.67 -13.02
N THR A 78 -5.25 -0.63 -12.34
CA THR A 78 -3.88 -0.15 -12.43
C THR A 78 -3.13 -0.53 -11.16
N PHE A 79 -1.91 -1.04 -11.32
CA PHE A 79 -1.00 -1.34 -10.22
C PHE A 79 0.19 -0.38 -10.20
N THR A 80 0.63 0.08 -9.03
CA THR A 80 1.97 0.66 -8.87
C THR A 80 2.98 -0.47 -8.81
N LEU A 81 3.99 -0.47 -9.70
CA LEU A 81 5.04 -1.47 -9.69
C LEU A 81 6.11 -1.12 -8.64
N VAL A 82 6.34 -2.01 -7.69
CA VAL A 82 7.30 -1.84 -6.60
C VAL A 82 8.26 -3.03 -6.57
N GLY A 83 9.55 -2.79 -6.37
CA GLY A 83 10.53 -3.85 -6.21
C GLY A 83 11.92 -3.42 -6.66
N ASP A 84 12.88 -4.33 -6.53
CA ASP A 84 14.31 -4.11 -6.79
C ASP A 84 14.87 -5.08 -7.86
N THR A 85 14.00 -5.75 -8.60
CA THR A 85 14.42 -6.69 -9.65
C THR A 85 15.10 -5.95 -10.81
N ARG A 86 16.13 -6.57 -11.39
CA ARG A 86 16.84 -6.01 -12.54
C ARG A 86 15.95 -5.83 -13.76
N GLU A 87 14.93 -6.67 -13.91
CA GLU A 87 14.03 -6.59 -15.06
C GLU A 87 13.04 -5.43 -14.91
N LEU A 88 12.52 -5.18 -13.69
CA LEU A 88 11.71 -3.99 -13.41
C LEU A 88 12.48 -2.70 -13.70
N ALA A 89 13.75 -2.62 -13.30
CA ALA A 89 14.60 -1.44 -13.52
C ALA A 89 14.89 -1.15 -15.02
N LYS A 90 14.61 -2.09 -15.93
CA LYS A 90 14.79 -1.95 -17.38
C LYS A 90 13.46 -1.80 -18.12
N LEU A 91 12.34 -1.71 -17.41
CA LEU A 91 11.05 -1.51 -18.06
C LEU A 91 10.93 -0.09 -18.59
N GLU A 92 10.39 -0.01 -19.80
CA GLU A 92 10.11 1.25 -20.49
C GLU A 92 8.58 1.36 -20.65
N PRO A 93 8.02 2.57 -20.46
CA PRO A 93 6.62 2.84 -20.77
C PRO A 93 6.23 2.42 -22.19
N GLY A 94 5.00 1.95 -22.36
CA GLY A 94 4.48 1.38 -23.61
C GLY A 94 4.80 -0.11 -23.81
N THR A 95 5.59 -0.75 -22.94
CA THR A 95 5.90 -2.18 -23.07
C THR A 95 4.76 -3.03 -22.52
N THR A 96 4.30 -4.02 -23.29
CA THR A 96 3.38 -5.05 -22.78
C THR A 96 4.16 -6.16 -22.09
N VAL A 97 3.76 -6.49 -20.86
CA VAL A 97 4.45 -7.47 -20.02
C VAL A 97 3.47 -8.33 -19.23
N THR A 98 3.93 -9.52 -18.86
CA THR A 98 3.35 -10.34 -17.81
C THR A 98 4.19 -10.22 -16.55
N VAL A 99 3.58 -9.81 -15.44
CA VAL A 99 4.22 -9.63 -14.14
C VAL A 99 3.72 -10.68 -13.16
N ARG A 100 4.64 -11.41 -12.51
CA ARG A 100 4.34 -12.22 -11.32
C ARG A 100 4.81 -11.48 -10.07
N GLY A 101 3.96 -11.46 -9.06
CA GLY A 101 4.28 -10.75 -7.83
C GLY A 101 3.22 -10.89 -6.75
N GLN A 102 3.25 -9.98 -5.77
CA GLN A 102 2.31 -9.94 -4.66
C GLN A 102 1.60 -8.58 -4.59
N VAL A 103 0.27 -8.59 -4.58
CA VAL A 103 -0.52 -7.39 -4.30
C VAL A 103 -0.45 -7.08 -2.81
N ARG A 104 0.00 -5.87 -2.48
CA ARG A 104 0.34 -5.42 -1.12
C ARG A 104 -0.32 -4.09 -0.80
N ALA A 105 -1.53 -4.14 -0.27
CA ALA A 105 -2.24 -2.93 0.17
C ALA A 105 -1.64 -2.29 1.44
N ASP A 106 -0.78 -3.03 2.15
CA ASP A 106 -0.06 -2.60 3.35
C ASP A 106 1.21 -1.79 3.03
N LEU A 107 1.70 -1.83 1.79
CA LEU A 107 2.90 -1.09 1.40
C LEU A 107 2.58 0.40 1.23
N MET A 108 3.27 1.21 2.02
CA MET A 108 3.33 2.64 1.79
C MET A 108 4.25 2.92 0.59
N THR A 109 3.72 3.63 -0.40
CA THR A 109 4.48 4.05 -1.59
C THR A 109 4.39 5.56 -1.73
N THR A 110 5.40 6.20 -2.32
CA THR A 110 5.29 7.62 -2.70
C THR A 110 4.42 7.77 -3.94
N CYS A 111 4.58 6.89 -4.92
CA CYS A 111 3.91 6.90 -6.23
C CYS A 111 2.37 6.97 -6.19
N GLN A 112 1.74 6.40 -5.15
CA GLN A 112 0.31 6.48 -4.81
C GLN A 112 -0.67 6.35 -6.00
N GLN A 113 -0.45 5.41 -6.92
CA GLN A 113 -1.30 5.20 -8.10
C GLN A 113 -1.72 3.74 -8.26
N GLY A 114 -2.91 3.44 -7.72
CA GLY A 114 -3.42 2.07 -7.66
C GLY A 114 -2.79 1.27 -6.52
N THR A 115 -3.09 -0.02 -6.48
CA THR A 115 -2.56 -0.91 -5.43
C THR A 115 -1.12 -1.28 -5.73
N ALA A 116 -0.26 -1.33 -4.71
CA ALA A 116 1.13 -1.74 -4.91
C ALA A 116 1.21 -3.22 -5.29
N LEU A 117 1.96 -3.52 -6.35
CA LEU A 117 2.33 -4.85 -6.78
C LEU A 117 3.85 -5.01 -6.57
N TRP A 118 4.21 -5.82 -5.57
CA TRP A 118 5.60 -6.20 -5.34
C TRP A 118 6.04 -7.19 -6.43
N VAL A 119 6.95 -6.75 -7.29
CA VAL A 119 7.40 -7.48 -8.49
C VAL A 119 8.42 -8.53 -8.11
N GLU A 120 8.14 -9.79 -8.45
CA GLU A 120 9.08 -10.90 -8.31
C GLU A 120 9.69 -11.29 -9.66
N GLU A 121 8.90 -11.25 -10.72
CA GLU A 121 9.31 -11.64 -12.07
C GLU A 121 8.56 -10.83 -13.13
N VAL A 122 9.25 -10.53 -14.22
CA VAL A 122 8.70 -9.82 -15.38
C VAL A 122 9.08 -10.59 -16.64
N THR A 123 8.09 -10.89 -17.47
CA THR A 123 8.28 -11.47 -18.81
C THR A 123 7.71 -10.51 -19.84
N ARG A 124 8.49 -10.17 -20.87
CA ARG A 124 7.97 -9.38 -22.00
C ARG A 124 7.07 -10.26 -22.86
N SER A 125 5.90 -9.74 -23.23
CA SER A 125 4.96 -10.41 -24.13
C SER A 125 5.38 -10.29 -25.59
#